data_AF-A0A1V2G406-F1
#
_entry.id   AF-A0A1V2G406-F1
#
_cell.length_a   1.000
_cell.length_b   1.000
_cell.length_c   1.000
_cell.angle_alpha   90.00
_cell.angle_beta   90.00
_cell.angle_gamma   90.00
#
_symmetry.space_group_name_H-M   'P 1'
#
loop_
_entity.id
_entity.type
_entity.pdbx_description
1 polymer ?
#
loop_
_entity_poly.entity_id
_entity_poly.type
_entity_poly.pdbx_seq_one_letter_code
_entity_poly.pdbx_strand_id
1 'polypeptide(L)' 'MNQQDIEQVVKAVLLKMQSSDTPPAAVHEMGVFASLDDAVAAAKIAQQGLKSVAMRQ' A
#
# COMPACT_ATOMS: atom_id res chain seq x y z
N MET A 1 -17.66 16.64 -29.94
CA MET A 1 -17.67 16.84 -28.46
C MET A 1 -18.15 18.25 -28.20
N ASN A 2 -19.25 18.41 -27.47
CA ASN A 2 -19.77 19.71 -27.08
C ASN A 2 -19.07 20.20 -25.80
N GLN A 3 -19.08 21.51 -25.52
CA GLN A 3 -18.50 22.09 -24.30
C GLN A 3 -18.98 21.37 -23.02
N GLN A 4 -20.27 21.00 -23.00
CA GLN A 4 -20.88 20.25 -21.91
C GLN A 4 -20.31 18.84 -21.73
N ASP A 5 -19.96 18.15 -22.83
CA ASP A 5 -19.32 16.83 -22.75
C ASP A 5 -17.92 16.95 -22.12
N ILE A 6 -17.19 18.00 -22.47
CA ILE A 6 -15.84 18.25 -21.95
C ILE A 6 -15.90 18.53 -20.44
N GLU A 7 -16.85 19.36 -20.00
CA GLU A 7 -17.03 19.67 -18.57
C GLU A 7 -17.40 18.45 -17.74
N GLN A 8 -18.24 17.56 -18.27
CA GLN A 8 -18.63 16.33 -17.58
C GLN A 8 -17.46 15.34 -17.48
N VAL A 9 -16.64 15.23 -18.53
CA VAL A 9 -15.42 14.41 -18.50
C VAL A 9 -14.43 14.94 -17.47
N VAL A 10 -14.19 16.25 -17.45
CA VAL A 10 -13.26 16.87 -16.48
C VAL A 10 -13.75 16.67 -15.04
N LYS A 11 -15.04 16.87 -14.77
CA LYS A 11 -15.63 16.60 -13.45
C LYS A 11 -15.47 15.15 -13.02
N ALA A 12 -15.74 14.20 -13.92
CA ALA A 12 -15.60 12.77 -13.62
C ALA A 12 -14.12 12.39 -13.35
N VAL A 13 -13.18 12.97 -14.10
CA VAL A 13 -11.74 12.75 -13.89
C VAL A 13 -11.29 13.33 -12.54
N LEU A 14 -11.69 14.56 -12.22
CA LEU A 14 -11.36 15.19 -10.93
C LEU A 14 -11.90 14.38 -9.75
N LEU A 15 -13.16 13.93 -9.84
CA LEU A 15 -13.80 13.13 -8.81
C LEU A 15 -13.07 11.79 -8.61
N LYS A 16 -12.65 11.16 -9.72
CA LYS A 16 -11.90 9.89 -9.70
C LYS A 16 -10.50 10.07 -9.08
N MET A 17 -9.83 11.18 -9.34
CA MET A 17 -8.53 11.50 -8.73
C MET A 17 -8.66 11.75 -7.23
N GLN A 18 -9.66 12.52 -6.80
CA GLN A 18 -9.95 12.75 -5.37
C GLN A 18 -10.37 11.47 -4.63
N SER A 19 -11.05 10.55 -5.31
CA SER A 19 -11.39 9.24 -4.74
C SER A 19 -10.18 8.30 -4.64
N SER A 20 -9.06 8.65 -5.26
CA SER A 20 -7.80 7.91 -5.20
C SER A 20 -6.87 8.42 -4.07
N ASP A 21 -7.29 9.45 -3.32
CA ASP A 21 -6.56 9.99 -2.15
C ASP A 21 -6.70 9.11 -0.89
N THR A 22 -7.52 8.05 -0.93
CA THR A 22 -7.34 6.95 0.01
C THR A 22 -6.32 5.99 -0.60
N PRO A 23 -5.03 6.03 -0.17
CA PRO A 23 -4.17 4.88 -0.40
C PRO A 23 -4.96 3.68 0.13
N PRO A 24 -5.14 2.62 -0.68
CA PRO A 24 -5.82 1.42 -0.21
C PRO A 24 -5.14 1.03 1.09
N ALA A 25 -5.92 1.08 2.18
CA ALA A 25 -5.41 0.92 3.53
C ALA A 25 -4.54 -0.34 3.57
N ALA A 26 -3.23 -0.12 3.61
CA ALA A 26 -2.19 -1.08 3.92
C ALA A 26 -2.48 -2.52 3.47
N VAL A 27 -2.81 -2.76 2.20
CA VAL A 27 -2.33 -4.00 1.57
C VAL A 27 -0.85 -3.78 1.26
N HIS A 28 -0.06 -3.75 2.33
CA HIS A 28 1.38 -3.91 2.20
C HIS A 28 1.59 -5.29 1.60
N GLU A 29 1.77 -5.31 0.28
CA GLU A 29 2.31 -6.44 -0.46
C GLU A 29 3.51 -6.96 0.34
N MET A 30 3.59 -8.28 0.56
CA MET A 30 4.58 -8.88 1.46
C MET A 30 5.99 -8.32 1.16
N GLY A 31 6.55 -7.51 2.08
CA GLY A 31 7.84 -6.84 1.90
C GLY A 31 7.79 -5.33 1.61
N VAL A 32 6.61 -4.72 1.49
CA VAL A 32 6.43 -3.26 1.45
C VAL A 32 6.18 -2.76 2.87
N PHE A 33 6.98 -1.79 3.32
CA PHE A 33 6.89 -1.23 4.66
C PHE A 33 6.67 0.28 4.57
N ALA A 34 5.89 0.85 5.49
CA ALA A 34 5.62 2.29 5.53
C ALA A 34 6.88 3.11 5.87
N SER A 35 7.85 2.50 6.56
CA SER A 35 9.12 3.11 6.92
C SER A 35 10.25 2.07 7.04
N LEU A 36 11.49 2.55 7.12
CA LEU A 36 12.66 1.69 7.37
C LEU A 36 12.57 1.01 8.74
N ASP A 37 12.08 1.72 9.75
CA ASP A 37 11.94 1.17 11.11
C ASP A 37 10.94 0.00 11.13
N ASP A 38 9.82 0.13 10.39
CA ASP A 38 8.85 -0.96 10.23
C ASP A 38 9.47 -2.18 9.53
N ALA A 39 10.27 -1.95 8.49
CA ALA A 39 10.98 -3.00 7.78
C ALA A 39 11.95 -3.75 8.71
N VAL A 40 12.71 -3.02 9.52
CA VAL A 40 13.68 -3.59 10.47
C VAL A 40 12.97 -4.35 11.58
N ALA A 41 11.84 -3.84 12.09
CA ALA A 41 11.05 -4.52 13.12
C ALA A 41 10.50 -5.85 12.60
N ALA A 42 9.90 -5.86 11.41
CA ALA A 42 9.39 -7.08 10.78
C ALA A 42 10.49 -8.11 10.50
N ALA A 43 11.65 -7.67 10.00
CA ALA A 43 12.79 -8.54 9.78
C ALA A 43 13.32 -9.19 11.07
N LYS A 44 13.37 -8.43 12.18
CA LYS A 44 13.76 -8.97 13.50
C LYS A 44 12.80 -10.06 13.98
N ILE A 45 11.50 -9.86 13.80
CA ILE A 45 10.47 -10.87 14.18
C ILE A 45 10.66 -12.15 13.35
N ALA A 46 10.81 -12.02 12.03
CA ALA A 46 11.06 -13.16 11.15
C ALA A 46 12.34 -13.93 11.53
N GLN A 47 13.42 -13.22 11.85
CA GLN A 47 14.69 -13.82 12.29
C GLN A 47 14.56 -14.58 13.63
N GLN A 48 13.76 -14.09 14.57
CA GLN A 48 13.50 -14.81 15.83
C GLN A 48 12.74 -16.12 15.58
N GLY A 49 11.77 -16.10 14.65
CA GLY A 49 11.05 -17.30 14.22
C GLY A 49 11.97 -18.38 13.66
N LEU A 50 12.95 -18.01 12.83
CA LEU A 50 13.93 -18.94 12.26
C LEU A 50 14.78 -19.65 13.33
N LYS A 51 15.18 -18.95 14.39
CA LYS A 51 15.94 -19.55 15.51
C LYS A 51 15.14 -20.66 16.21
N SER A 52 13.82 -20.49 16.36
CA SER A 52 12.95 -21.49 16.98
C SER A 52 12.75 -22.75 16.12
N VAL A 53 12.84 -22.61 14.79
CA VAL A 53 12.72 -23.74 13.85
C VAL A 53 14.03 -24.52 13.77
N ALA A 54 15.18 -23.84 13.77
CA ALA A 54 16.49 -24.47 13.73
C ALA A 54 16.76 -25.39 14.95
N MET A 55 16.17 -25.09 16.11
CA MET A 55 16.33 -25.86 17.35
C MET A 55 15.39 -27.06 17.47
N ARG A 56 14.54 -27.31 16.47
CA ARG A 56 13.59 -28.44 16.43
C ARG A 56 14.05 -29.61 15.54
N GLN A 57 15.26 -29.56 14.98
CA GLN A 57 15.85 -30.64 14.17
C GLN A 57 16.87 -31.45 14.98
#